data_AF-D5ST12-F1
#
_entry.id   AF-D5ST12-F1
#
_cell.length_a   1.000
_cell.length_b   1.000
_cell.length_c   1.000
_cell.angle_alpha   90.00
_cell.angle_beta   90.00
_cell.angle_gamma   90.00
#
_symmetry.space_group_name_H-M   'P 1'
#
loop_
_entity.id
_entity.type
_entity.pdbx_description
1 polymer ?
#
loop_
_entity_poly.entity_id
_entity_poly.type
_entity_poly.pdbx_seq_one_letter_code
_entity_poly.pdbx_strand_id
1 'polypeptide(L)'
;MSNDQPGIRVDVDVTNPGQFFACCGLLELADRLWPGAEGWFEPGSRTFNINCVGTLQTLVISLHEAKLVSTMTAPQRRRLEELSSLKAKELKEQPSLENEKKELEKLRRESPLVLLAPFSIRLDWFEDEFSGGGRFKTWAGQQSVESISTSMKHALSTFTWWPHPPKTLLDEISHENGLGFNFDSHVSSQGSALDVGFSLDSLSTNSTTRITVGARPYQEFLTFVGLQRFRPLEVSNENRFLYQAWTTPLNPLLAAGVTSCTIDAIAHLTFEFRLLYRTKYLKSFLNATPYSGATNVLV
;
A
#
# COMPACT_ATOMS: atom_id res chain seq x y z
N MET A 1 33.93 -2.43 -6.71
CA MET A 1 33.83 -3.88 -6.45
C MET A 1 32.35 -4.18 -6.38
N SER A 2 31.78 -4.85 -7.39
CA SER A 2 30.40 -5.32 -7.31
C SER A 2 30.33 -6.37 -6.20
N ASN A 3 29.48 -6.16 -5.21
CA ASN A 3 29.11 -7.25 -4.33
C ASN A 3 28.31 -8.23 -5.20
N ASP A 4 28.85 -9.41 -5.49
CA ASP A 4 28.18 -10.42 -6.34
C ASP A 4 26.95 -11.04 -5.65
N GLN A 5 26.60 -10.60 -4.43
CA GLN A 5 25.36 -11.00 -3.76
C GLN A 5 24.50 -9.79 -3.40
N PRO A 6 23.18 -9.84 -3.69
CA PRO A 6 22.25 -8.79 -3.31
C PRO A 6 22.16 -8.71 -1.78
N GLY A 7 22.14 -7.47 -1.26
CA GLY A 7 22.01 -7.20 0.17
C GLY A 7 20.64 -7.60 0.75
N ILE A 8 19.60 -7.65 -0.09
CA ILE A 8 18.23 -8.01 0.29
C ILE A 8 17.66 -9.04 -0.68
N ARG A 9 16.97 -10.05 -0.14
CA ARG A 9 16.19 -11.04 -0.88
C ARG A 9 14.86 -11.29 -0.16
N VAL A 10 13.76 -11.23 -0.90
CA VAL A 10 12.42 -11.49 -0.38
C VAL A 10 11.65 -12.40 -1.34
N ASP A 11 10.83 -13.27 -0.79
CA ASP A 11 9.96 -14.13 -1.59
C ASP A 11 8.75 -13.33 -2.06
N VAL A 12 8.34 -13.54 -3.31
CA VAL A 12 7.29 -12.76 -3.96
C VAL A 12 6.45 -13.61 -4.91
N ASP A 13 5.13 -13.41 -4.85
CA ASP A 13 4.19 -13.81 -5.88
C ASP A 13 3.87 -12.62 -6.79
N VAL A 14 4.48 -12.56 -7.97
CA VAL A 14 4.24 -11.48 -8.93
C VAL A 14 2.82 -11.48 -9.49
N THR A 15 2.02 -12.55 -9.29
CA THR A 15 0.58 -12.56 -9.65
C THR A 15 -0.31 -11.94 -8.56
N ASN A 16 0.25 -11.68 -7.38
CA ASN A 16 -0.39 -10.85 -6.36
C ASN A 16 0.10 -9.40 -6.54
N PRO A 17 -0.71 -8.49 -7.11
CA PRO A 17 -0.27 -7.10 -7.33
C PRO A 17 0.13 -6.41 -6.03
N GLY A 18 -0.48 -6.75 -4.88
CA GLY A 18 -0.03 -6.26 -3.58
C GLY A 18 1.42 -6.65 -3.29
N GLN A 19 1.80 -7.92 -3.46
CA GLN A 19 3.20 -8.32 -3.23
C GLN A 19 4.17 -7.69 -4.24
N PHE A 20 3.77 -7.54 -5.50
CA PHE A 20 4.57 -6.84 -6.49
C PHE A 20 4.83 -5.37 -6.08
N PHE A 21 3.78 -4.61 -5.75
CA PHE A 21 3.95 -3.22 -5.32
C PHE A 21 4.61 -3.09 -3.95
N ALA A 22 4.51 -4.09 -3.07
CA ALA A 22 5.29 -4.16 -1.85
C ALA A 22 6.80 -4.29 -2.12
N CYS A 23 7.21 -5.05 -3.13
CA CYS A 23 8.60 -5.11 -3.59
C CYS A 23 9.07 -3.74 -4.10
N CYS A 24 8.21 -3.03 -4.85
CA CYS A 24 8.50 -1.66 -5.29
C CYS A 24 8.64 -0.69 -4.10
N GLY A 25 7.80 -0.83 -3.07
CA GLY A 25 7.93 -0.07 -1.82
C GLY A 25 9.22 -0.37 -1.06
N LEU A 26 9.64 -1.64 -1.00
CA LEU A 26 10.95 -2.02 -0.45
C LEU A 26 12.10 -1.36 -1.21
N LEU A 27 12.05 -1.35 -2.54
CA LEU A 27 13.06 -0.71 -3.38
C LEU A 27 13.13 0.81 -3.13
N GLU A 28 11.99 1.51 -3.05
CA GLU A 28 11.95 2.95 -2.72
C GLU A 28 12.57 3.24 -1.34
N LEU A 29 12.24 2.43 -0.34
CA LEU A 29 12.79 2.60 1.01
C LEU A 29 14.28 2.25 1.08
N ALA A 30 14.71 1.21 0.37
CA ALA A 30 16.11 0.82 0.28
C ALA A 30 16.97 1.91 -0.37
N ASP A 31 16.52 2.48 -1.50
CA ASP A 31 17.26 3.57 -2.17
C ASP A 31 17.33 4.84 -1.32
N ARG A 32 16.28 5.13 -0.54
CA ARG A 32 16.30 6.26 0.41
C ARG A 32 17.28 6.08 1.57
N LEU A 33 17.45 4.85 2.05
CA LEU A 33 18.45 4.52 3.07
C LEU A 33 19.86 4.43 2.49
N TRP A 34 19.97 3.86 1.29
CA TRP A 34 21.21 3.52 0.62
C TRP A 34 21.12 3.97 -0.84
N PRO A 35 21.38 5.26 -1.13
CA PRO A 35 21.27 5.80 -2.47
C PRO A 35 22.07 4.98 -3.50
N GLY A 36 21.42 4.64 -4.60
CA GLY A 36 21.95 3.74 -5.62
C GLY A 36 21.51 2.28 -5.42
N ALA A 37 20.45 2.03 -4.66
CA ALA A 37 19.89 0.70 -4.54
C ALA A 37 19.20 0.30 -5.86
N GLU A 38 19.41 -0.94 -6.30
CA GLU A 38 18.83 -1.46 -7.54
C GLU A 38 18.06 -2.75 -7.24
N GLY A 39 16.84 -2.86 -7.74
CA GLY A 39 15.97 -4.02 -7.54
C GLY A 39 15.71 -4.77 -8.84
N TRP A 40 15.43 -6.07 -8.76
CA TRP A 40 14.97 -6.90 -9.89
C TRP A 40 14.23 -8.15 -9.42
N PHE A 41 13.34 -8.65 -10.29
CA PHE A 41 12.67 -9.94 -10.12
C PHE A 41 13.50 -11.04 -10.78
N GLU A 42 13.79 -12.09 -10.03
CA GLU A 42 14.66 -13.17 -10.51
C GLU A 42 13.89 -14.12 -11.45
N PRO A 43 14.32 -14.29 -12.73
CA PRO A 43 13.60 -15.08 -13.73
C PRO A 43 13.32 -16.52 -13.28
N GLY A 44 12.07 -16.97 -13.46
CA GLY A 44 11.68 -18.35 -13.15
C GLY A 44 11.68 -18.70 -11.65
N SER A 45 11.86 -17.71 -10.78
CA SER A 45 11.82 -17.87 -9.33
C SER A 45 10.76 -16.95 -8.70
N ARG A 46 10.46 -17.20 -7.43
CA ARG A 46 9.57 -16.37 -6.61
C ARG A 46 10.38 -15.41 -5.73
N THR A 47 11.39 -14.74 -6.28
CA THR A 47 12.30 -13.90 -5.49
C THR A 47 12.49 -12.52 -6.10
N PHE A 48 12.40 -11.50 -5.25
CA PHE A 48 12.81 -10.14 -5.54
C PHE A 48 14.12 -9.85 -4.82
N ASN A 49 15.09 -9.31 -5.55
CA ASN A 49 16.41 -8.97 -5.03
C ASN A 49 16.57 -7.45 -5.01
N ILE A 50 17.32 -6.95 -4.03
CA ILE A 50 17.84 -5.57 -4.04
C ILE A 50 19.34 -5.60 -3.78
N ASN A 51 20.11 -5.07 -4.74
CA ASN A 51 21.51 -4.76 -4.56
C ASN A 51 21.65 -3.42 -3.83
N CYS A 52 22.22 -3.45 -2.63
CA CYS A 52 22.49 -2.27 -1.80
C CYS A 52 23.57 -2.62 -0.77
N VAL A 53 24.08 -1.61 -0.07
CA VAL A 53 25.08 -1.82 1.00
C VAL A 53 24.48 -2.34 2.31
N GLY A 54 23.14 -2.29 2.44
CA GLY A 54 22.42 -2.70 3.63
C GLY A 54 21.88 -4.13 3.59
N THR A 55 21.13 -4.48 4.63
CA THR A 55 20.44 -5.78 4.75
C THR A 55 18.95 -5.61 5.01
N LEU A 56 18.17 -6.67 4.79
CA LEU A 56 16.72 -6.66 5.05
C LEU A 56 16.43 -6.33 6.52
N GLN A 57 17.22 -6.88 7.43
CA GLN A 57 17.17 -6.58 8.87
C GLN A 57 17.33 -5.08 9.13
N THR A 58 18.36 -4.44 8.60
CA THR A 58 18.59 -3.01 8.84
C THR A 58 17.49 -2.12 8.25
N LEU A 59 16.90 -2.51 7.10
CA LEU A 59 15.78 -1.80 6.51
C LEU A 59 14.53 -1.93 7.38
N VAL A 60 14.20 -3.14 7.82
CA VAL A 60 13.04 -3.41 8.68
C VAL A 60 13.18 -2.71 10.03
N ILE A 61 14.39 -2.69 10.60
CA ILE A 61 14.70 -1.90 11.81
C ILE A 61 14.36 -0.42 11.58
N SER A 62 14.94 0.16 10.54
CA SER A 62 14.72 1.57 10.19
C SER A 62 13.25 1.88 9.92
N LEU A 63 12.53 0.96 9.26
CA LEU A 63 11.10 1.08 8.95
C LEU A 63 10.25 1.14 10.22
N HIS A 64 10.56 0.31 11.20
CA HIS A 64 9.85 0.29 12.47
C HIS A 64 10.08 1.58 13.27
N GLU A 65 11.34 1.99 13.39
CA GLU A 65 11.76 3.16 14.18
C GLU A 65 11.30 4.50 13.58
N ALA A 66 11.18 4.57 12.24
CA ALA A 66 10.77 5.80 11.56
C ALA A 66 9.38 6.27 12.06
N LYS A 67 9.21 7.54 12.41
CA LYS A 67 7.88 8.04 12.77
C LYS A 67 7.01 8.23 11.52
N LEU A 68 5.77 7.74 11.57
CA LEU A 68 4.74 8.05 10.59
C LEU A 68 3.81 9.12 11.16
N VAL A 69 3.66 10.25 10.47
CA VAL A 69 2.84 11.38 10.93
C VAL A 69 1.88 11.82 9.83
N SER A 70 0.66 12.18 10.20
CA SER A 70 -0.27 12.83 9.28
C SER A 70 0.02 14.33 9.19
N THR A 71 -0.19 14.90 8.00
CA THR A 71 -0.06 16.34 7.76
C THR A 71 -1.18 17.18 8.38
N MET A 72 -2.24 16.54 8.91
CA MET A 72 -3.26 17.22 9.70
C MET A 72 -2.65 17.76 11.00
N THR A 73 -2.64 19.08 11.13
CA THR A 73 -1.99 19.80 12.23
C THR A 73 -2.72 19.60 13.57
N ALA A 74 -2.02 19.76 14.69
CA ALA A 74 -2.61 19.67 16.02
C ALA A 74 -3.75 20.68 16.27
N PRO A 75 -3.71 21.94 15.79
CA PRO A 75 -4.86 22.83 15.85
C PRO A 75 -6.08 22.32 15.06
N GLN A 76 -5.89 21.77 13.85
CA GLN A 76 -6.97 21.20 13.06
C GLN A 76 -7.62 19.99 13.77
N ARG A 77 -6.82 19.13 14.41
CA ARG A 77 -7.32 17.98 15.18
C ARG A 77 -8.18 18.44 16.35
N ARG A 78 -7.67 19.39 17.16
CA ARG A 78 -8.42 19.99 18.27
C ARG A 78 -9.71 20.64 17.80
N ARG A 79 -9.67 21.38 16.69
CA ARG A 79 -10.85 22.00 16.11
C ARG A 79 -11.91 20.98 15.68
N LEU A 80 -11.48 19.87 15.10
CA LEU A 80 -12.39 18.79 14.74
C LEU A 80 -13.00 18.13 15.98
N GLU A 81 -12.24 17.94 17.06
CA GLU A 81 -12.74 17.43 18.35
C GLU A 81 -13.80 18.36 18.95
N GLU A 82 -13.54 19.67 18.97
CA GLU A 82 -14.51 20.69 19.40
C GLU A 82 -15.81 20.58 18.60
N LEU A 83 -15.73 20.61 17.27
CA LEU A 83 -16.91 20.50 16.39
C LEU A 83 -17.61 19.15 16.49
N SER A 84 -16.90 18.09 16.87
CA SER A 84 -17.47 16.76 17.08
C SER A 84 -18.23 16.65 18.39
N SER A 85 -17.91 17.50 19.37
CA SER A 85 -18.59 17.55 20.68
C SER A 85 -19.89 18.36 20.68
N LEU A 86 -20.11 19.21 19.66
CA LEU A 86 -21.33 20.01 19.53
C LEU A 86 -22.55 19.14 19.25
N LYS A 87 -23.73 19.58 19.71
CA LYS A 87 -24.98 18.85 19.43
C LYS A 87 -25.32 18.95 17.94
N ALA A 88 -25.85 17.86 17.37
CA ALA A 88 -26.23 17.83 15.96
C ALA A 88 -27.23 18.94 15.58
N LYS A 89 -28.05 19.42 16.52
CA LYS A 89 -28.97 20.55 16.32
C LYS A 89 -28.21 21.88 16.14
N GLU A 90 -27.20 22.13 16.96
CA GLU A 90 -26.38 23.36 16.93
C GLU A 90 -25.57 23.45 15.63
N LEU A 91 -25.04 22.32 15.14
CA LEU A 91 -24.35 22.26 13.85
C LEU A 91 -25.28 22.56 12.67
N LYS A 92 -26.51 22.03 12.68
CA LYS A 92 -27.49 22.27 11.62
C LYS A 92 -27.98 23.73 11.58
N GLU A 93 -28.02 24.38 12.73
CA GLU A 93 -28.39 25.80 12.85
C GLU A 93 -27.25 26.73 12.38
N GLN A 94 -26.02 26.22 12.26
CA GLN A 94 -24.84 26.97 11.80
C GLN A 94 -24.16 26.27 10.62
N PRO A 95 -24.61 26.51 9.37
CA PRO A 95 -24.07 25.86 8.18
C PRO A 95 -22.55 26.01 7.99
N SER A 96 -21.97 27.11 8.48
CA SER A 96 -20.51 27.33 8.46
C SER A 96 -19.75 26.31 9.31
N LEU A 97 -20.22 26.02 10.52
CA LEU A 97 -19.62 25.03 11.41
C LEU A 97 -19.79 23.61 10.88
N GLU A 98 -20.95 23.32 10.28
CA GLU A 98 -21.19 22.03 9.63
C GLU A 98 -20.24 21.81 8.45
N ASN A 99 -20.04 22.83 7.61
CA ASN A 99 -19.11 22.77 6.49
C ASN A 99 -17.66 22.65 6.96
N GLU A 100 -17.24 23.43 7.97
CA GLU A 100 -15.91 23.33 8.57
C GLU A 100 -15.65 21.92 9.11
N LYS A 101 -16.63 21.34 9.81
CA LYS A 101 -16.54 19.97 10.31
C LYS A 101 -16.37 18.96 9.17
N LYS A 102 -17.16 19.07 8.09
CA LYS A 102 -17.06 18.18 6.93
C LYS A 102 -15.68 18.25 6.26
N GLU A 103 -15.13 19.45 6.11
CA GLU A 103 -13.79 19.63 5.55
C GLU A 103 -12.71 19.03 6.45
N LEU A 104 -12.79 19.24 7.77
CA LEU A 104 -11.85 18.65 8.72
C LEU A 104 -11.99 17.12 8.82
N GLU A 105 -13.20 16.57 8.71
CA GLU A 105 -13.42 15.12 8.65
C GLU A 105 -12.87 14.50 7.36
N LYS A 106 -12.99 15.21 6.23
CA LYS A 106 -12.36 14.80 4.96
C LYS A 106 -10.84 14.84 5.11
N LEU A 107 -10.30 15.95 5.59
CA LEU A 107 -8.87 16.11 5.85
C LEU A 107 -8.35 15.01 6.79
N ARG A 108 -9.02 14.71 7.90
CA ARG A 108 -8.61 13.60 8.80
C ARG A 108 -8.52 12.26 8.09
N ARG A 109 -9.43 11.98 7.15
CA ARG A 109 -9.49 10.69 6.43
C ARG A 109 -8.45 10.57 5.33
N GLU A 110 -8.11 11.69 4.72
CA GLU A 110 -7.36 11.78 3.47
C GLU A 110 -6.08 12.59 3.61
N SER A 111 -5.65 12.96 4.83
CA SER A 111 -4.42 13.73 4.99
C SER A 111 -3.22 12.92 4.52
N PRO A 112 -2.34 13.52 3.71
CA PRO A 112 -1.03 13.00 3.40
C PRO A 112 -0.29 12.53 4.64
N LEU A 113 0.40 11.41 4.52
CA LEU A 113 1.26 10.89 5.58
C LEU A 113 2.71 11.18 5.25
N VAL A 114 3.53 11.39 6.26
CA VAL A 114 4.97 11.54 6.12
C VAL A 114 5.64 10.49 6.97
N LEU A 115 6.39 9.61 6.32
CA LEU A 115 7.35 8.75 6.99
C LEU A 115 8.63 9.59 7.14
N LEU A 116 8.92 9.98 8.37
CA LEU A 116 10.04 10.87 8.72
C LEU A 116 11.39 10.18 8.49
N ALA A 117 12.47 10.78 9.00
CA ALA A 117 13.79 10.18 8.96
C ALA A 117 13.75 8.71 9.45
N PRO A 118 14.54 7.82 8.83
CA PRO A 118 15.55 8.12 7.81
C PRO A 118 15.02 8.24 6.36
N PHE A 119 13.78 7.86 6.07
CA PHE A 119 13.28 7.80 4.69
C PHE A 119 12.84 9.15 4.12
N SER A 120 12.26 10.01 4.95
CA SER A 120 11.79 11.35 4.57
C SER A 120 10.89 11.33 3.31
N ILE A 121 9.87 10.47 3.31
CA ILE A 121 8.93 10.29 2.19
C ILE A 121 7.53 10.76 2.58
N ARG A 122 6.91 11.56 1.70
CA ARG A 122 5.50 11.92 1.77
C ARG A 122 4.68 10.94 0.92
N LEU A 123 3.59 10.47 1.49
CA LEU A 123 2.65 9.49 0.94
C LEU A 123 1.31 10.18 0.74
N ASP A 124 1.02 10.56 -0.51
CA ASP A 124 -0.14 11.36 -0.93
C ASP A 124 -0.67 10.97 -2.31
N TRP A 125 -0.20 9.85 -2.87
CA TRP A 125 -0.64 9.35 -4.17
C TRP A 125 -2.16 9.18 -4.30
N PHE A 126 -2.87 8.97 -3.20
CA PHE A 126 -4.32 8.80 -3.19
C PHE A 126 -5.09 10.13 -3.34
N GLU A 127 -4.39 11.27 -3.30
CA GLU A 127 -4.92 12.59 -3.67
C GLU A 127 -4.64 12.95 -5.14
N ASP A 128 -3.77 12.18 -5.80
CA ASP A 128 -3.33 12.44 -7.16
C ASP A 128 -4.32 11.85 -8.19
N GLU A 129 -5.15 12.71 -8.76
CA GLU A 129 -6.02 12.37 -9.89
C GLU A 129 -5.31 12.56 -11.25
N PHE A 130 -4.15 13.22 -11.31
CA PHE A 130 -3.43 13.48 -12.56
C PHE A 130 -2.71 12.24 -13.07
N SER A 131 -1.94 11.56 -12.21
CA SER A 131 -1.32 10.27 -12.55
C SER A 131 -2.15 9.05 -12.11
N GLY A 132 -3.44 9.25 -11.83
CA GLY A 132 -4.40 8.19 -11.56
C GLY A 132 -4.25 7.50 -10.20
N GLY A 133 -3.41 8.02 -9.30
CA GLY A 133 -3.19 7.43 -7.97
C GLY A 133 -4.48 7.28 -7.15
N GLY A 134 -5.38 8.27 -7.20
CA GLY A 134 -6.70 8.23 -6.55
C GLY A 134 -7.56 7.02 -6.95
N ARG A 135 -7.31 6.40 -8.12
CA ARG A 135 -8.00 5.17 -8.55
C ARG A 135 -7.71 3.98 -7.63
N PHE A 136 -6.50 3.89 -7.07
CA PHE A 136 -6.06 2.79 -6.21
C PHE A 136 -6.40 2.98 -4.74
N LYS A 137 -7.08 4.07 -4.38
CA LYS A 137 -7.58 4.27 -3.03
C LYS A 137 -8.59 3.17 -2.67
N THR A 138 -8.30 2.45 -1.60
CA THR A 138 -9.07 1.27 -1.14
C THR A 138 -9.85 1.50 0.14
N TRP A 139 -9.79 2.69 0.75
CA TRP A 139 -10.51 3.02 1.98
C TRP A 139 -11.64 4.02 1.73
N ALA A 140 -12.70 3.92 2.53
CA ALA A 140 -13.89 4.77 2.41
C ALA A 140 -14.65 4.93 3.73
N GLY A 141 -15.69 5.78 3.73
CA GLY A 141 -16.58 5.95 4.88
C GLY A 141 -15.88 6.57 6.08
N GLN A 142 -15.88 5.87 7.22
CA GLN A 142 -15.23 6.29 8.47
C GLN A 142 -13.75 5.85 8.56
N GLN A 143 -13.25 5.10 7.58
CA GLN A 143 -11.85 4.70 7.53
C GLN A 143 -10.95 5.91 7.20
N SER A 144 -9.77 5.96 7.80
CA SER A 144 -8.75 6.97 7.50
C SER A 144 -7.44 6.30 7.13
N VAL A 145 -6.70 6.93 6.21
CA VAL A 145 -5.37 6.47 5.81
C VAL A 145 -4.42 6.43 7.02
N GLU A 146 -4.48 7.43 7.91
CA GLU A 146 -3.68 7.50 9.13
C GLU A 146 -3.95 6.29 10.05
N SER A 147 -5.21 5.95 10.30
CA SER A 147 -5.58 4.82 11.17
C SER A 147 -5.14 3.48 10.59
N ILE A 148 -5.32 3.26 9.29
CA ILE A 148 -4.94 2.00 8.63
C ILE A 148 -3.41 1.88 8.63
N SER A 149 -2.69 2.89 8.17
CA SER A 149 -1.21 2.86 8.12
C SER A 149 -0.59 2.69 9.51
N THR A 150 -1.11 3.38 10.53
CA THR A 150 -0.61 3.26 11.90
C THR A 150 -0.85 1.85 12.45
N SER A 151 -2.01 1.26 12.14
CA SER A 151 -2.33 -0.12 12.55
C SER A 151 -1.40 -1.13 11.88
N MET A 152 -1.15 -1.00 10.57
CA MET A 152 -0.21 -1.87 9.86
C MET A 152 1.19 -1.74 10.42
N LYS A 153 1.65 -0.50 10.67
CA LYS A 153 2.96 -0.22 11.25
C LYS A 153 3.12 -0.80 12.66
N HIS A 154 2.10 -0.66 13.50
CA HIS A 154 2.10 -1.27 14.84
C HIS A 154 2.22 -2.80 14.76
N ALA A 155 1.51 -3.44 13.83
CA ALA A 155 1.57 -4.88 13.64
C ALA A 155 2.95 -5.37 13.16
N LEU A 156 3.79 -4.53 12.55
CA LEU A 156 5.17 -4.89 12.21
C LEU A 156 6.02 -5.22 13.44
N SER A 157 5.69 -4.64 14.61
CA SER A 157 6.39 -4.88 15.89
C SER A 157 6.09 -6.23 16.52
N THR A 158 4.96 -6.86 16.16
CA THR A 158 4.40 -7.96 16.93
C THR A 158 4.97 -9.32 16.50
N PHE A 159 5.74 -9.34 15.40
CA PHE A 159 6.36 -10.56 14.89
C PHE A 159 7.55 -11.00 15.74
N THR A 160 7.59 -12.28 16.10
CA THR A 160 8.61 -12.87 16.98
C THR A 160 9.99 -12.96 16.34
N TRP A 161 10.07 -12.99 15.01
CA TRP A 161 11.32 -13.00 14.27
C TRP A 161 12.02 -11.64 14.30
N TRP A 162 11.36 -10.57 14.75
CA TRP A 162 11.99 -9.26 14.89
C TRP A 162 13.25 -9.33 15.79
N PRO A 163 14.38 -8.72 15.38
CA PRO A 163 14.60 -7.89 14.20
C PRO A 163 15.17 -8.65 12.97
N HIS A 164 15.08 -9.96 12.91
CA HIS A 164 15.61 -10.83 11.84
C HIS A 164 14.49 -11.30 10.88
N PRO A 165 14.06 -10.47 9.92
CA PRO A 165 12.98 -10.80 8.99
C PRO A 165 13.30 -12.03 8.13
N PRO A 166 12.34 -12.95 7.96
CA PRO A 166 12.47 -14.02 6.98
C PRO A 166 12.33 -13.47 5.56
N LYS A 167 12.75 -14.26 4.56
CA LYS A 167 12.50 -13.92 3.15
C LYS A 167 11.01 -13.89 2.82
N THR A 168 10.20 -14.67 3.54
CA THR A 168 8.74 -14.75 3.42
C THR A 168 8.01 -13.58 4.08
N LEU A 169 8.68 -12.47 4.44
CA LEU A 169 8.06 -11.39 5.23
C LEU A 169 6.73 -10.86 4.65
N LEU A 170 6.55 -10.93 3.33
CA LEU A 170 5.34 -10.47 2.66
C LEU A 170 4.14 -11.39 2.90
N ASP A 171 4.37 -12.65 3.24
CA ASP A 171 3.31 -13.63 3.51
C ASP A 171 2.90 -13.68 5.00
N GLU A 172 3.64 -12.99 5.88
CA GLU A 172 3.45 -13.02 7.33
C GLU A 172 2.13 -12.37 7.75
N ILE A 173 1.24 -13.17 8.33
CA ILE A 173 -0.09 -12.75 8.78
C ILE A 173 0.00 -12.30 10.24
N SER A 174 -0.58 -11.13 10.53
CA SER A 174 -0.91 -10.72 11.90
C SER A 174 -2.42 -10.78 12.10
N HIS A 175 -2.85 -11.09 13.32
CA HIS A 175 -4.24 -10.97 13.78
C HIS A 175 -4.42 -9.82 14.79
N GLU A 176 -3.32 -9.16 15.18
CA GLU A 176 -3.30 -8.00 16.09
C GLU A 176 -3.31 -6.68 15.31
N ASN A 177 -3.82 -6.71 14.10
CA ASN A 177 -3.91 -5.58 13.20
C ASN A 177 -5.32 -4.99 13.19
N GLY A 178 -5.40 -3.67 13.00
CA GLY A 178 -6.63 -3.02 12.58
C GLY A 178 -7.01 -3.41 11.14
N LEU A 179 -8.01 -2.71 10.59
CA LEU A 179 -8.42 -2.86 9.19
C LEU A 179 -7.20 -2.68 8.26
N GLY A 180 -7.02 -3.58 7.30
CA GLY A 180 -5.99 -3.50 6.26
C GLY A 180 -6.40 -2.61 5.08
N PHE A 181 -5.46 -2.36 4.18
CA PHE A 181 -5.74 -1.61 2.94
C PHE A 181 -6.45 -2.46 1.89
N ASN A 182 -6.49 -3.80 1.98
CA ASN A 182 -7.05 -4.68 0.96
C ASN A 182 -6.27 -4.65 -0.37
N PHE A 183 -4.96 -4.39 -0.32
CA PHE A 183 -4.08 -4.57 -1.48
C PHE A 183 -3.75 -6.06 -1.72
N ASP A 184 -3.97 -6.90 -0.71
CA ASP A 184 -3.72 -8.33 -0.82
C ASP A 184 -4.81 -9.07 -1.59
N SER A 185 -4.47 -9.45 -2.83
CA SER A 185 -5.39 -10.10 -3.74
C SER A 185 -5.77 -11.53 -3.36
N HIS A 186 -4.95 -12.21 -2.55
CA HIS A 186 -5.24 -13.57 -2.08
C HIS A 186 -6.33 -13.61 -1.01
N VAL A 187 -6.46 -12.53 -0.22
CA VAL A 187 -7.45 -12.41 0.86
C VAL A 187 -8.69 -11.64 0.40
N SER A 188 -8.49 -10.62 -0.44
CA SER A 188 -9.56 -9.74 -0.89
C SER A 188 -10.66 -10.45 -1.70
N SER A 189 -10.31 -11.50 -2.44
CA SER A 189 -11.25 -12.31 -3.21
C SER A 189 -12.10 -13.27 -2.35
N GLN A 190 -11.78 -13.43 -1.06
CA GLN A 190 -12.43 -14.40 -0.17
C GLN A 190 -13.23 -13.77 0.98
N GLY A 191 -13.44 -12.45 0.97
CA GLY A 191 -13.97 -11.75 2.15
C GLY A 191 -15.08 -10.74 1.88
N SER A 192 -15.61 -10.58 0.67
CA SER A 192 -16.72 -9.64 0.49
C SER A 192 -17.98 -10.17 1.17
N ALA A 193 -18.78 -9.30 1.79
CA ALA A 193 -20.07 -9.70 2.39
C ALA A 193 -21.01 -10.33 1.34
N LEU A 194 -20.77 -10.06 0.05
CA LEU A 194 -21.47 -10.71 -1.07
C LEU A 194 -21.05 -12.17 -1.22
N ASP A 195 -19.78 -12.52 -0.94
CA ASP A 195 -19.26 -13.88 -1.06
C ASP A 195 -19.61 -14.75 0.15
N VAL A 196 -19.60 -14.18 1.36
CA VAL A 196 -19.88 -14.92 2.61
C VAL A 196 -21.34 -14.82 3.09
N GLY A 197 -22.15 -13.97 2.46
CA GLY A 197 -23.58 -13.79 2.78
C GLY A 197 -23.89 -12.98 4.05
N PHE A 198 -22.88 -12.50 4.78
CA PHE A 198 -23.02 -11.64 5.95
C PHE A 198 -21.82 -10.71 6.12
N SER A 199 -22.00 -9.60 6.85
CA SER A 199 -20.88 -8.71 7.17
C SER A 199 -20.08 -9.23 8.36
N LEU A 200 -18.78 -9.47 8.17
CA LEU A 200 -17.85 -9.82 9.27
C LEU A 200 -17.76 -8.71 10.31
N ASP A 201 -17.90 -7.44 9.90
CA ASP A 201 -17.92 -6.29 10.81
C ASP A 201 -19.07 -6.38 11.82
N SER A 202 -20.23 -6.91 11.41
CA SER A 202 -21.38 -7.10 12.29
C SER A 202 -21.11 -8.12 13.41
N LEU A 203 -20.15 -9.02 13.21
CA LEU A 203 -19.76 -10.04 14.19
C LEU A 203 -18.57 -9.62 15.06
N SER A 204 -17.94 -8.48 14.77
CA SER A 204 -16.73 -8.00 15.43
C SER A 204 -16.94 -7.52 16.87
N THR A 205 -18.18 -7.24 17.27
CA THR A 205 -18.55 -6.65 18.57
C THR A 205 -18.68 -7.66 19.71
N ASN A 206 -18.76 -8.96 19.40
CA ASN A 206 -18.87 -10.02 20.39
C ASN A 206 -17.63 -10.92 20.33
N SER A 207 -16.92 -11.04 21.45
CA SER A 207 -15.70 -11.85 21.56
C SER A 207 -15.88 -13.32 21.16
N THR A 208 -17.10 -13.85 21.29
CA THR A 208 -17.43 -15.24 20.99
C THR A 208 -17.74 -15.48 19.51
N THR A 209 -18.11 -14.43 18.76
CA THR A 209 -18.42 -14.51 17.31
C THR A 209 -17.42 -13.73 16.45
N ARG A 210 -16.38 -13.13 17.05
CA ARG A 210 -15.41 -12.29 16.36
C ARG A 210 -14.56 -13.12 15.41
N ILE A 211 -14.86 -13.03 14.13
CA ILE A 211 -13.99 -13.53 13.06
C ILE A 211 -13.01 -12.40 12.72
N THR A 212 -11.73 -12.58 13.07
CA THR A 212 -10.67 -11.67 12.64
C THR A 212 -10.06 -12.20 11.34
N VAL A 213 -10.20 -11.42 10.27
CA VAL A 213 -9.41 -11.64 9.06
C VAL A 213 -8.04 -11.02 9.33
N GLY A 214 -7.03 -11.86 9.51
CA GLY A 214 -5.66 -11.38 9.62
C GLY A 214 -5.25 -10.63 8.35
N ALA A 215 -4.38 -9.63 8.48
CA ALA A 215 -3.77 -8.98 7.33
C ALA A 215 -2.28 -9.30 7.28
N ARG A 216 -1.66 -9.07 6.12
CA ARG A 216 -0.22 -9.16 5.89
C ARG A 216 0.39 -7.77 6.01
N PRO A 217 0.84 -7.32 7.21
CA PRO A 217 1.07 -5.90 7.44
C PRO A 217 2.26 -5.35 6.64
N TYR A 218 3.30 -6.16 6.43
CA TYR A 218 4.42 -5.80 5.58
C TYR A 218 3.97 -5.61 4.13
N GLN A 219 3.25 -6.58 3.56
CA GLN A 219 2.71 -6.47 2.20
C GLN A 219 1.82 -5.23 2.07
N GLU A 220 0.84 -5.04 2.95
CA GLU A 220 -0.11 -3.93 2.87
C GLU A 220 0.59 -2.56 2.99
N PHE A 221 1.47 -2.40 3.99
CA PHE A 221 2.17 -1.13 4.22
C PHE A 221 3.20 -0.83 3.13
N LEU A 222 3.97 -1.82 2.70
CA LEU A 222 4.95 -1.63 1.63
C LEU A 222 4.27 -1.40 0.29
N THR A 223 3.12 -2.00 0.02
CA THR A 223 2.30 -1.66 -1.16
C THR A 223 1.90 -0.20 -1.13
N PHE A 224 1.40 0.27 0.02
CA PHE A 224 1.04 1.67 0.22
C PHE A 224 2.20 2.63 -0.07
N VAL A 225 3.43 2.26 0.32
CA VAL A 225 4.64 3.03 0.01
C VAL A 225 5.03 2.91 -1.46
N GLY A 226 4.99 1.72 -2.05
CA GLY A 226 5.33 1.49 -3.46
C GLY A 226 4.42 2.27 -4.40
N LEU A 227 3.13 2.30 -4.09
CA LEU A 227 2.15 3.15 -4.76
C LEU A 227 2.40 4.65 -4.55
N GLN A 228 3.47 5.14 -3.91
CA GLN A 228 3.85 6.55 -4.02
C GLN A 228 4.55 6.85 -5.34
N ARG A 229 5.43 5.96 -5.83
CA ARG A 229 6.19 6.18 -7.07
C ARG A 229 5.73 5.28 -8.22
N PHE A 230 5.42 4.04 -7.92
CA PHE A 230 5.16 3.01 -8.91
C PHE A 230 3.66 2.98 -9.19
N ARG A 231 3.25 3.35 -10.41
CA ARG A 231 1.86 3.27 -10.87
C ARG A 231 1.76 2.25 -11.99
N PRO A 232 0.77 1.35 -11.97
CA PRO A 232 0.45 0.57 -13.16
C PRO A 232 -0.17 1.47 -14.23
N LEU A 233 -0.08 1.04 -15.48
CA LEU A 233 -0.78 1.66 -16.60
C LEU A 233 -2.27 1.34 -16.53
N GLU A 234 -3.12 2.36 -16.51
CA GLU A 234 -4.57 2.18 -16.67
C GLU A 234 -4.92 1.96 -18.14
N VAL A 235 -5.68 0.89 -18.44
CA VAL A 235 -6.28 0.70 -19.76
C VAL A 235 -7.53 1.58 -19.80
N SER A 236 -7.51 2.60 -20.67
CA SER A 236 -8.53 3.66 -20.71
C SER A 236 -9.96 3.12 -20.72
N ASN A 237 -10.80 3.65 -19.81
CA ASN A 237 -12.21 3.28 -19.62
C ASN A 237 -12.45 1.81 -19.22
N GLU A 238 -11.41 1.08 -18.86
CA GLU A 238 -11.51 -0.29 -18.38
C GLU A 238 -11.04 -0.36 -16.92
N ASN A 239 -11.73 -1.16 -16.11
CA ASN A 239 -11.24 -1.51 -14.77
C ASN A 239 -10.10 -2.55 -14.90
N ARG A 240 -9.05 -2.20 -15.63
CA ARG A 240 -7.90 -3.03 -15.99
C ARG A 240 -6.63 -2.20 -15.91
N PHE A 241 -5.62 -2.79 -15.27
CA PHE A 241 -4.37 -2.13 -14.97
C PHE A 241 -3.22 -3.08 -15.33
N LEU A 242 -2.22 -2.56 -16.04
CA LEU A 242 -1.04 -3.31 -16.46
C LEU A 242 0.17 -2.91 -15.61
N TYR A 243 1.00 -3.88 -15.24
CA TYR A 243 2.32 -3.62 -14.67
C TYR A 243 3.34 -4.60 -15.23
N GLN A 244 4.60 -4.17 -15.31
CA GLN A 244 5.70 -5.02 -15.78
C GLN A 244 6.63 -5.38 -14.62
N ALA A 245 6.86 -6.68 -14.45
CA ALA A 245 7.97 -7.19 -13.64
C ALA A 245 9.22 -7.29 -14.52
N TRP A 246 10.35 -6.78 -14.04
CA TRP A 246 11.59 -6.67 -14.78
C TRP A 246 12.69 -7.54 -14.17
N THR A 247 13.64 -7.98 -14.98
CA THR A 247 14.66 -8.94 -14.53
C THR A 247 16.07 -8.34 -14.44
N THR A 248 16.27 -7.13 -14.95
CA THR A 248 17.53 -6.39 -14.88
C THR A 248 17.58 -5.50 -13.62
N PRO A 249 18.71 -5.37 -12.90
CA PRO A 249 18.80 -4.43 -11.79
C PRO A 249 18.43 -3.00 -12.22
N LEU A 250 17.44 -2.38 -11.57
CA LEU A 250 17.00 -1.02 -11.84
C LEU A 250 16.85 -0.22 -10.55
N ASN A 251 17.27 1.04 -10.58
CA ASN A 251 16.95 2.00 -9.52
C ASN A 251 15.44 2.34 -9.51
N PRO A 252 14.90 2.93 -8.43
CA PRO A 252 13.46 3.20 -8.33
C PRO A 252 12.89 4.06 -9.46
N LEU A 253 13.67 4.98 -10.02
CA LEU A 253 13.21 5.88 -11.09
C LEU A 253 12.94 5.11 -12.39
N LEU A 254 13.91 4.29 -12.84
CA LEU A 254 13.76 3.49 -14.05
C LEU A 254 12.72 2.36 -13.84
N ALA A 255 12.76 1.71 -12.68
CA ALA A 255 11.81 0.67 -12.32
C ALA A 255 10.35 1.18 -12.31
N ALA A 256 10.12 2.44 -11.93
CA ALA A 256 8.81 3.06 -12.00
C ALA A 256 8.31 3.22 -13.45
N GLY A 257 9.17 3.66 -14.37
CA GLY A 257 8.84 3.76 -15.80
C GLY A 257 8.55 2.42 -16.46
N VAL A 258 9.24 1.36 -16.02
CA VAL A 258 8.93 -0.03 -16.46
C VAL A 258 7.61 -0.48 -15.86
N THR A 259 7.39 -0.25 -14.56
CA THR A 259 6.13 -0.61 -13.89
C THR A 259 4.90 0.02 -14.57
N SER A 260 5.02 1.26 -15.07
CA SER A 260 3.96 1.97 -15.79
C SER A 260 3.88 1.64 -17.29
N CYS A 261 4.61 0.63 -17.75
CA CYS A 261 4.71 0.25 -19.18
C CYS A 261 5.14 1.41 -20.09
N THR A 262 5.81 2.43 -19.54
CA THR A 262 6.28 3.61 -20.29
C THR A 262 7.67 3.38 -20.87
N ILE A 263 8.46 2.52 -20.22
CA ILE A 263 9.77 2.07 -20.66
C ILE A 263 9.69 0.57 -20.86
N ASP A 264 9.89 0.09 -22.08
CA ASP A 264 10.07 -1.34 -22.32
C ASP A 264 11.45 -1.78 -21.81
N ALA A 265 11.47 -2.61 -20.77
CA ALA A 265 12.69 -3.26 -20.34
C ALA A 265 13.05 -4.44 -21.27
N ILE A 266 14.34 -4.69 -21.47
CA ILE A 266 14.85 -5.75 -22.37
C ILE A 266 14.33 -7.15 -22.01
N ALA A 267 14.03 -7.38 -20.72
CA ALA A 267 13.45 -8.64 -20.24
C ALA A 267 12.43 -8.33 -19.13
N HIS A 268 11.15 -8.43 -19.48
CA HIS A 268 10.04 -8.19 -18.57
C HIS A 268 8.89 -9.17 -18.81
N LEU A 269 8.05 -9.32 -17.79
CA LEU A 269 6.76 -9.99 -17.87
C LEU A 269 5.68 -8.96 -17.54
N THR A 270 4.73 -8.78 -18.45
CA THR A 270 3.58 -7.91 -18.24
C THR A 270 2.46 -8.70 -17.59
N PHE A 271 1.86 -8.12 -16.56
CA PHE A 271 0.70 -8.66 -15.86
C PHE A 271 -0.45 -7.66 -15.95
N GLU A 272 -1.66 -8.19 -15.98
CA GLU A 272 -2.88 -7.39 -15.87
C GLU A 272 -3.66 -7.75 -14.62
N PHE A 273 -4.24 -6.76 -13.95
CA PHE A 273 -5.15 -6.99 -12.82
C PHE A 273 -6.32 -6.01 -12.87
N ARG A 274 -7.32 -6.26 -11.99
CA ARG A 274 -8.52 -5.43 -11.86
C ARG A 274 -8.75 -5.05 -10.41
N LEU A 275 -9.54 -4.01 -10.17
CA LEU A 275 -10.02 -3.67 -8.83
C LEU A 275 -11.39 -4.32 -8.59
N LEU A 276 -11.57 -4.98 -7.46
CA LEU A 276 -12.88 -5.41 -6.99
C LEU A 276 -13.55 -4.25 -6.25
N TYR A 277 -14.74 -3.87 -6.70
CA TYR A 277 -15.57 -2.87 -6.02
C TYR A 277 -16.47 -3.56 -4.98
N ARG A 278 -16.08 -3.49 -3.70
CA ARG A 278 -16.87 -4.03 -2.59
C ARG A 278 -18.06 -3.13 -2.28
N THR A 279 -17.90 -1.83 -2.49
CA THR A 279 -18.98 -0.83 -2.57
C THR A 279 -18.65 0.18 -3.67
N LYS A 280 -19.46 1.23 -3.86
CA LYS A 280 -19.14 2.33 -4.78
C LYS A 280 -17.78 2.97 -4.50
N TYR A 281 -17.32 2.97 -3.25
CA TYR A 281 -16.11 3.67 -2.82
C TYR A 281 -15.02 2.76 -2.23
N LEU A 282 -15.38 1.56 -1.75
CA LEU A 282 -14.45 0.61 -1.15
C LEU A 282 -13.98 -0.38 -2.21
N LYS A 283 -12.66 -0.48 -2.38
CA LYS A 283 -12.03 -1.30 -3.41
C LYS A 283 -11.02 -2.27 -2.81
N SER A 284 -10.67 -3.29 -3.57
CA SER A 284 -9.56 -4.19 -3.27
C SER A 284 -8.90 -4.68 -4.55
N PHE A 285 -7.66 -5.16 -4.47
CA PHE A 285 -6.97 -5.68 -5.65
C PHE A 285 -7.41 -7.11 -5.94
N LEU A 286 -7.56 -7.48 -7.21
CA LEU A 286 -7.74 -8.86 -7.65
C LEU A 286 -6.40 -9.44 -8.12
N ASN A 287 -6.33 -10.78 -8.18
CA ASN A 287 -5.15 -11.46 -8.72
C ASN A 287 -4.88 -11.01 -10.15
N ALA A 288 -3.60 -10.91 -10.47
CA ALA A 288 -3.14 -10.58 -11.79
C ALA A 288 -2.95 -11.83 -12.64
N THR A 289 -3.12 -11.67 -13.95
CA THR A 289 -2.83 -12.71 -14.95
C THR A 289 -1.75 -12.22 -15.90
N PRO A 290 -0.89 -13.12 -16.44
CA PRO A 290 0.04 -12.74 -17.50
C PRO A 290 -0.70 -12.10 -18.67
N TYR A 291 -0.24 -10.94 -19.11
CA TYR A 291 -0.81 -10.22 -20.24
C TYR A 291 -0.23 -10.78 -21.54
N SER A 292 -1.11 -11.27 -22.42
CA SER A 292 -0.75 -11.88 -23.71
C SER A 292 -1.02 -10.97 -24.92
N GLY A 293 -1.45 -9.73 -24.70
CA GLY A 293 -1.65 -8.75 -25.77
C GLY A 293 -0.34 -8.15 -26.25
N ALA A 294 -0.31 -7.68 -27.50
CA ALA A 294 0.78 -6.80 -27.95
C ALA A 294 0.66 -5.45 -27.20
N THR A 295 1.74 -4.99 -26.58
CA THR A 295 1.88 -3.63 -26.02
C THR A 295 1.90 -2.59 -27.14
N ASN A 296 0.81 -2.47 -27.90
CA ASN A 296 0.59 -1.33 -28.77
C ASN A 296 -0.01 -0.19 -27.94
N VAL A 297 0.81 0.41 -27.08
CA VAL A 297 0.45 1.68 -26.44
C VAL A 297 0.94 2.78 -27.37
N LEU A 298 0.02 3.32 -28.17
CA LEU A 298 0.24 4.58 -28.88
C LEU A 298 0.40 5.69 -27.84
N VAL A 299 1.47 6.46 -28.02
CA VAL A 299 1.81 7.70 -27.30
C VAL A 299 0.71 8.74 -27.43
#